data_AF-A0A6J6YWD8-F1
#
_entry.id   AF-A0A6J6YWD8-F1
#
_cell.length_a   1.000
_cell.length_b   1.000
_cell.length_c   1.000
_cell.angle_alpha   90.00
_cell.angle_beta   90.00
_cell.angle_gamma   90.00
#
_symmetry.space_group_name_H-M   'P 1'
#
loop_
_entity.id
_entity.type
_entity.pdbx_description
1 polymer ?
#
loop_
_entity_poly.entity_id
_entity_poly.type
_entity_poly.pdbx_seq_one_letter_code
_entity_poly.pdbx_strand_id
1 'polypeptide(L)'
;MNVEHEEVVLIPQKIDAKKVNFKYGLGAEFISILKTINMLGMDRKETVDVQGVSVSPRDLLAASLPDPATLGERMKGKTCAGALIKGLDKEGNPKAVYIYNVVDNAWSMKEYGDQAVVWQTAINPVIAMELVHKGIWQPLGVNGPEWFDAKPFLELLEEYGTSWSIRDEDASKIVK
;
A
#
# COMPACT_ATOMS: atom_id res chain seq x y z
N MET A 1 6.11 14.15 -0.13
CA MET A 1 4.84 14.36 0.61
C MET A 1 4.76 13.32 1.70
N ASN A 2 4.41 13.71 2.92
CA ASN A 2 3.95 12.76 3.92
C ASN A 2 2.44 12.59 3.68
N VAL A 3 1.99 11.36 3.48
CA VAL A 3 0.56 11.05 3.43
C VAL A 3 0.23 10.27 4.68
N GLU A 4 -0.92 10.58 5.26
CA GLU A 4 -1.45 9.82 6.38
C GLU A 4 -1.81 8.42 5.91
N HIS A 5 -1.36 7.42 6.66
CA HIS A 5 -1.66 6.03 6.43
C HIS A 5 -1.74 5.33 7.79
N GLU A 6 -2.65 4.36 7.91
CA GLU A 6 -3.11 3.82 9.19
C GLU A 6 -2.00 3.14 10.03
N GLU A 7 -1.04 2.50 9.38
CA GLU A 7 0.09 1.81 10.00
C GLU A 7 1.07 2.77 10.69
N VAL A 8 1.08 4.05 10.30
CA VAL A 8 1.87 5.09 11.00
C VAL A 8 1.41 5.25 12.45
N VAL A 9 0.12 5.01 12.72
CA VAL A 9 -0.47 5.08 14.06
C VAL A 9 -0.54 3.70 14.73
N LEU A 10 -0.69 2.62 13.97
CA LEU A 10 -0.82 1.26 14.52
C LEU A 10 0.54 0.65 14.92
N ILE A 11 1.55 0.69 14.05
CA ILE A 11 2.85 0.02 14.29
C ILE A 11 3.45 0.39 15.66
N PRO A 12 3.52 1.69 16.06
CA PRO A 12 4.10 2.07 17.35
C PRO A 12 3.36 1.53 18.58
N GLN A 13 2.12 1.05 18.44
CA GLN A 13 1.37 0.48 19.57
C GLN A 13 1.85 -0.92 19.93
N LYS A 14 2.57 -1.60 19.02
CA LYS A 14 3.08 -2.96 19.23
C LYS A 14 4.59 -3.09 19.08
N ILE A 15 5.19 -2.31 18.18
CA ILE A 15 6.61 -2.32 17.90
C ILE A 15 7.23 -1.06 18.49
N ASP A 16 8.25 -1.22 19.34
CA ASP A 16 9.00 -0.08 19.86
C ASP A 16 9.82 0.57 18.74
N ALA A 17 9.24 1.62 18.15
CA ALA A 17 9.79 2.34 17.03
C ALA A 17 9.91 3.83 17.37
N LYS A 18 11.14 4.36 17.32
CA LYS A 18 11.38 5.81 17.52
C LYS A 18 10.71 6.70 16.48
N LYS A 19 10.47 6.16 15.28
CA LYS A 19 9.90 6.89 14.14
C LYS A 19 9.27 5.92 13.14
N VAL A 20 8.03 6.19 12.75
CA VAL A 20 7.31 5.49 11.69
C VAL A 20 6.81 6.51 10.67
N ASN A 21 6.99 6.23 9.39
CA ASN A 21 6.58 7.10 8.29
C ASN A 21 6.06 6.25 7.12
N PHE A 22 5.08 6.79 6.42
CA PHE A 22 4.60 6.23 5.16
C PHE A 22 5.08 7.04 3.96
N LYS A 23 5.39 6.35 2.86
CA LYS A 23 5.77 6.93 1.58
C LYS A 23 5.17 6.12 0.44
N TYR A 24 4.77 6.80 -0.62
CA TYR A 24 4.34 6.21 -1.87
C TYR A 24 5.00 6.96 -3.04
N GLY A 25 5.25 6.25 -4.13
CA GLY A 25 5.92 6.79 -5.31
C GLY A 25 4.93 7.47 -6.24
N LEU A 26 5.13 8.76 -6.52
CA LEU A 26 4.42 9.47 -7.57
C LEU A 26 5.41 9.96 -8.63
N GLY A 27 5.13 9.64 -9.90
CA GLY A 27 5.89 10.16 -11.03
C GLY A 27 5.68 11.68 -11.19
N ALA A 28 6.71 12.38 -11.68
CA ALA A 28 6.67 13.83 -11.85
C ALA A 28 5.51 14.30 -12.75
N GLU A 29 5.22 13.54 -13.81
CA GLU A 29 4.09 13.80 -14.70
C GLU A 29 2.75 13.72 -13.96
N PHE A 30 2.53 12.67 -13.17
CA PHE A 30 1.32 12.51 -12.39
C PHE A 30 1.16 13.64 -11.36
N ILE A 31 2.25 14.04 -10.70
CA ILE A 31 2.25 15.21 -9.80
C ILE A 31 1.84 16.48 -10.56
N SER A 32 2.34 16.68 -11.79
CA SER A 32 1.95 17.83 -12.60
C SER A 32 0.46 17.82 -12.92
N ILE A 33 -0.10 16.66 -13.30
CA ILE A 33 -1.53 16.51 -13.59
C ILE A 33 -2.37 16.87 -12.36
N LEU A 34 -2.02 16.34 -11.18
CA LEU A 34 -2.73 16.65 -9.93
C LEU A 34 -2.67 18.14 -9.59
N LYS A 35 -1.51 18.78 -9.79
CA LYS A 35 -1.36 20.23 -9.59
C LYS A 35 -2.24 21.03 -10.55
N THR A 36 -2.33 20.62 -11.81
CA THR A 36 -3.20 21.27 -12.80
C THR A 36 -4.67 21.11 -12.43
N ILE A 37 -5.11 19.90 -12.03
CA ILE A 37 -6.46 19.64 -11.55
C ILE A 37 -6.80 20.58 -10.38
N ASN A 38 -5.92 20.66 -9.38
CA ASN A 38 -6.12 21.52 -8.21
C ASN A 38 -6.12 23.02 -8.57
N MET A 39 -5.20 23.47 -9.44
CA MET A 39 -5.11 24.87 -9.86
C MET A 39 -6.36 25.35 -10.61
N LEU A 40 -6.99 24.45 -11.37
CA LEU A 40 -8.25 24.71 -12.06
C LEU A 40 -9.48 24.55 -11.14
N GLY A 41 -9.29 24.09 -9.90
CA GLY A 41 -10.38 23.82 -8.95
C GLY A 41 -11.24 22.62 -9.35
N MET A 42 -10.70 21.69 -10.14
CA MET A 42 -11.42 20.49 -10.62
C MET A 42 -11.52 19.39 -9.55
N ASP A 43 -10.89 19.56 -8.39
CA ASP A 43 -10.95 18.67 -7.23
C ASP A 43 -11.97 19.09 -6.16
N ARG A 44 -12.59 20.28 -6.30
CA ARG A 44 -13.53 20.83 -5.32
C ARG A 44 -14.91 20.21 -5.42
N LYS A 45 -15.62 20.16 -4.28
CA LYS A 45 -16.98 19.60 -4.20
C LYS A 45 -18.06 20.62 -4.53
N GLU A 46 -17.78 21.89 -4.26
CA GLU A 46 -18.71 23.01 -4.43
C GLU A 46 -19.11 23.16 -5.89
N THR A 47 -20.40 23.30 -6.11
CA THR A 47 -20.99 23.34 -7.44
C THR A 47 -20.79 24.68 -8.13
N VAL A 48 -20.70 24.66 -9.45
CA VAL A 48 -20.77 25.83 -10.32
C VAL A 48 -22.01 25.76 -11.20
N ASP A 49 -22.52 26.92 -11.63
CA ASP A 49 -23.56 26.99 -12.66
C ASP A 49 -22.93 26.77 -14.04
N VAL A 50 -23.44 25.77 -14.75
CA VAL A 50 -23.11 25.50 -16.15
C VAL A 50 -24.40 25.56 -16.94
N GLN A 51 -24.73 26.73 -17.47
CA GLN A 51 -25.94 26.97 -18.27
C GLN A 51 -27.24 26.61 -17.51
N GLY A 52 -27.32 26.98 -16.22
CA GLY A 52 -28.48 26.69 -15.36
C GLY A 52 -28.44 25.31 -14.70
N VAL A 53 -27.40 24.51 -14.94
CA VAL A 53 -27.19 23.21 -14.26
C VAL A 53 -26.11 23.36 -13.19
N SER A 54 -26.44 22.98 -11.96
CA SER A 54 -25.49 22.93 -10.85
C SER A 54 -24.60 21.69 -10.97
N VAL A 55 -23.30 21.88 -11.20
CA VAL A 55 -22.33 20.79 -11.44
C VAL A 55 -21.15 20.89 -10.47
N SER A 56 -20.80 19.78 -9.82
CA SER A 56 -19.55 19.66 -9.06
C SER A 56 -18.38 19.39 -10.00
N PRO A 57 -17.32 20.22 -10.03
CA PRO A 57 -16.15 19.99 -10.88
C PRO A 57 -15.49 18.63 -10.65
N ARG A 58 -15.42 18.19 -9.38
CA ARG A 58 -14.88 16.89 -9.01
C ARG A 58 -15.69 15.74 -9.58
N ASP A 59 -17.02 15.82 -9.49
CA ASP A 59 -17.88 14.76 -9.97
C ASP A 59 -17.88 14.72 -11.51
N LEU A 60 -17.78 15.88 -12.18
CA LEU A 60 -17.55 15.97 -13.62
C LEU A 60 -16.22 15.33 -14.03
N LEU A 61 -15.14 15.64 -13.32
CA LEU A 61 -13.83 15.03 -13.56
C LEU A 61 -13.91 13.51 -13.40
N ALA A 62 -14.48 13.03 -12.31
CA ALA A 62 -14.65 11.60 -12.05
C ALA A 62 -15.46 10.90 -13.16
N ALA A 63 -16.57 11.51 -13.59
CA ALA A 63 -17.40 10.98 -14.68
C ALA A 63 -16.70 10.99 -16.05
N SER A 64 -15.68 11.84 -16.23
CA SER A 64 -14.90 11.94 -17.48
C SER A 64 -13.74 10.95 -17.54
N LEU A 65 -13.36 10.36 -16.41
CA LEU A 65 -12.27 9.40 -16.34
C LEU A 65 -12.76 7.97 -16.64
N PRO A 66 -11.91 7.11 -17.22
CA PRO A 66 -12.26 5.70 -17.41
C PRO A 66 -12.49 5.01 -16.06
N ASP A 67 -13.38 4.03 -16.04
CA ASP A 67 -13.62 3.20 -14.87
C ASP A 67 -12.31 2.50 -14.44
N PRO A 68 -11.80 2.76 -13.23
CA PRO A 68 -10.58 2.13 -12.73
C PRO A 68 -10.59 0.60 -12.81
N ALA A 69 -11.75 -0.04 -12.64
CA ALA A 69 -11.89 -1.49 -12.72
C ALA A 69 -11.56 -2.03 -14.12
N THR A 70 -11.76 -1.23 -15.16
CA THR A 70 -11.52 -1.62 -16.57
C THR A 70 -10.09 -1.33 -17.05
N LEU A 71 -9.27 -0.68 -16.23
CA LEU A 71 -7.92 -0.26 -16.63
C LEU A 71 -6.88 -1.38 -16.59
N GLY A 72 -7.17 -2.50 -15.94
CA GLY A 72 -6.20 -3.56 -15.69
C GLY A 72 -5.50 -4.09 -16.95
N GLU A 73 -6.23 -4.31 -18.05
CA GLU A 73 -5.66 -4.79 -19.32
C GLU A 73 -4.72 -3.78 -19.99
N ARG A 74 -4.92 -2.48 -19.72
CA ARG A 74 -4.11 -1.39 -20.28
C ARG A 74 -2.88 -1.09 -19.43
N MET A 75 -2.91 -1.46 -18.15
CA MET A 75 -1.82 -1.23 -17.21
C MET A 75 -0.65 -2.18 -17.49
N LYS A 76 0.56 -1.63 -17.41
CA LYS A 76 1.81 -2.38 -17.58
C LYS A 76 2.78 -1.99 -16.46
N GLY A 77 3.63 -2.93 -16.10
CA GLY A 77 4.62 -2.75 -15.05
C GLY A 77 4.28 -3.52 -13.78
N LYS A 78 4.98 -3.16 -12.71
CA LYS A 78 4.93 -3.86 -11.43
C LYS A 78 4.64 -2.91 -10.30
N THR A 79 3.93 -3.38 -9.30
CA THR A 79 3.82 -2.72 -8.00
C THR A 79 4.92 -3.22 -7.08
N CYS A 80 5.33 -2.39 -6.12
CA CYS A 80 6.24 -2.78 -5.06
C CYS A 80 5.73 -2.15 -3.76
N ALA A 81 5.38 -3.00 -2.79
CA ALA A 81 5.03 -2.59 -1.44
C ALA A 81 6.07 -3.18 -0.49
N GLY A 82 6.56 -2.38 0.45
CA GLY A 82 7.60 -2.84 1.35
C GLY A 82 7.93 -1.85 2.46
N ALA A 83 8.63 -2.35 3.47
CA ALA A 83 9.03 -1.61 4.66
C ALA A 83 10.55 -1.52 4.75
N LEU A 84 11.05 -0.29 4.93
CA LEU A 84 12.45 -0.03 5.26
C LEU A 84 12.59 0.02 6.79
N ILE A 85 13.27 -0.98 7.34
CA ILE A 85 13.50 -1.12 8.77
C ILE A 85 14.95 -0.76 9.07
N LYS A 86 15.15 0.10 10.09
CA LYS A 86 16.47 0.54 10.56
C LYS A 86 16.50 0.54 12.07
N GLY A 87 17.50 -0.13 12.65
CA GLY A 87 17.64 -0.22 14.09
C GLY A 87 18.79 -1.11 14.50
N LEU A 88 18.69 -1.70 15.69
CA LEU A 88 19.62 -2.70 16.18
C LEU A 88 19.03 -4.09 15.95
N ASP A 89 19.86 -5.05 15.56
CA ASP A 89 19.49 -6.46 15.55
C ASP A 89 19.40 -7.04 16.98
N LYS A 90 19.11 -8.33 17.09
CA LYS A 90 18.93 -9.02 18.38
C LYS A 90 20.24 -9.09 19.18
N GLU A 91 21.37 -9.01 18.50
CA GLU A 91 22.72 -8.98 19.05
C GLU A 91 23.19 -7.54 19.38
N GLY A 92 22.36 -6.53 19.09
CA GLY A 92 22.63 -5.12 19.36
C GLY A 92 23.52 -4.43 18.32
N ASN A 93 23.66 -4.99 17.12
CA ASN A 93 24.44 -4.40 16.03
C ASN A 93 23.56 -3.58 15.08
N PRO A 94 24.08 -2.47 14.50
CA PRO A 94 23.39 -1.72 13.46
C PRO A 94 22.92 -2.59 12.29
N LYS A 95 21.62 -2.57 12.00
CA LYS A 95 21.02 -3.31 10.88
C LYS A 95 19.98 -2.45 10.16
N ALA A 96 20.04 -2.48 8.84
CA ALA A 96 19.03 -1.90 7.96
C ALA A 96 18.64 -2.93 6.90
N VAL A 97 17.33 -3.10 6.69
CA VAL A 97 16.79 -4.01 5.67
C VAL A 97 15.57 -3.39 4.99
N TYR A 98 15.36 -3.73 3.72
CA TYR A 98 14.14 -3.48 3.00
C TYR A 98 13.42 -4.80 2.75
N ILE A 99 12.23 -4.96 3.32
CA ILE A 99 11.37 -6.14 3.16
C ILE A 99 10.25 -5.77 2.21
N TYR A 100 10.06 -6.50 1.11
CA TYR A 100 9.15 -6.05 0.05
C TYR A 100 8.53 -7.20 -0.74
N ASN A 101 7.37 -6.92 -1.33
CA ASN A 101 6.64 -7.78 -2.25
C ASN A 101 6.42 -7.04 -3.57
N VAL A 102 6.69 -7.73 -4.68
CA VAL A 102 6.54 -7.21 -6.05
C VAL A 102 5.51 -8.03 -6.79
N VAL A 103 4.56 -7.34 -7.42
CA VAL A 103 3.50 -7.99 -8.22
C VAL A 103 3.53 -7.41 -9.63
N ASP A 104 3.56 -8.29 -10.63
CA ASP A 104 3.45 -7.90 -12.03
C ASP A 104 1.99 -7.84 -12.45
N ASN A 105 1.57 -6.74 -13.07
CA ASN A 105 0.18 -6.55 -13.50
C ASN A 105 -0.25 -7.58 -14.54
N ALA A 106 0.63 -7.98 -15.46
CA ALA A 106 0.29 -8.99 -16.45
C ALA A 106 0.04 -10.36 -15.80
N TRP A 107 0.80 -10.68 -14.74
CA TRP A 107 0.58 -11.89 -13.97
C TRP A 107 -0.75 -11.85 -13.20
N SER A 108 -1.01 -10.78 -12.45
CA SER A 108 -2.24 -10.70 -11.64
C SER A 108 -3.50 -10.68 -12.51
N MET A 109 -3.45 -9.98 -13.65
CA MET A 109 -4.53 -9.99 -14.62
C MET A 109 -4.75 -11.37 -15.23
N LYS A 110 -3.69 -12.13 -15.51
CA LYS A 110 -3.77 -13.48 -16.09
C LYS A 110 -4.34 -14.50 -15.11
N GLU A 111 -3.88 -14.48 -13.87
CA GLU A 111 -4.23 -15.51 -12.87
C GLU A 111 -5.54 -15.18 -12.14
N TYR A 112 -5.85 -13.90 -11.93
CA TYR A 112 -6.97 -13.45 -11.11
C TYR A 112 -7.96 -12.52 -11.81
N GLY A 113 -7.62 -11.99 -13.00
CA GLY A 113 -8.47 -11.02 -13.71
C GLY A 113 -8.41 -9.60 -13.12
N ASP A 114 -7.57 -9.37 -12.11
CA ASP A 114 -7.47 -8.11 -11.38
C ASP A 114 -6.08 -7.48 -11.49
N GLN A 115 -6.07 -6.15 -11.51
CA GLN A 115 -4.83 -5.37 -11.61
C GLN A 115 -4.01 -5.46 -10.31
N ALA A 116 -2.69 -5.31 -10.44
CA ALA A 116 -1.74 -5.64 -9.38
C ALA A 116 -1.99 -4.94 -8.03
N VAL A 117 -2.46 -3.70 -8.02
CA VAL A 117 -2.79 -2.96 -6.78
C VAL A 117 -4.00 -3.58 -6.08
N VAL A 118 -5.08 -3.88 -6.82
CA VAL A 118 -6.29 -4.50 -6.25
C VAL A 118 -5.95 -5.88 -5.70
N TRP A 119 -5.22 -6.68 -6.48
CA TRP A 119 -4.78 -8.00 -6.04
C TRP A 119 -3.92 -7.92 -4.76
N GLN A 120 -2.91 -7.04 -4.76
CA GLN A 120 -1.98 -6.87 -3.64
C GLN A 120 -2.66 -6.31 -2.39
N THR A 121 -3.76 -5.56 -2.53
CA THR A 121 -4.60 -5.16 -1.39
C THR A 121 -5.45 -6.33 -0.89
N ALA A 122 -6.11 -7.05 -1.80
CA ALA A 122 -7.10 -8.08 -1.48
C ALA A 122 -6.49 -9.33 -0.83
N ILE A 123 -5.25 -9.67 -1.16
CA ILE A 123 -4.62 -10.89 -0.64
C ILE A 123 -4.37 -10.83 0.88
N ASN A 124 -4.10 -9.65 1.44
CA ASN A 124 -3.81 -9.51 2.87
C ASN A 124 -4.99 -9.91 3.78
N PRO A 125 -6.22 -9.38 3.60
CA PRO A 125 -7.36 -9.82 4.39
C PRO A 125 -7.72 -11.29 4.12
N VAL A 126 -7.51 -11.82 2.92
CA VAL A 126 -7.72 -13.25 2.63
C VAL A 126 -6.81 -14.12 3.50
N ILE A 127 -5.51 -13.84 3.50
CA ILE A 127 -4.53 -14.56 4.35
C ILE A 127 -4.87 -14.38 5.82
N ALA A 128 -5.18 -13.16 6.27
CA ALA A 128 -5.52 -12.91 7.67
C ALA A 128 -6.77 -13.71 8.10
N MET A 129 -7.82 -13.75 7.28
CA MET A 129 -9.02 -14.56 7.55
C MET A 129 -8.70 -16.06 7.59
N GLU A 130 -7.83 -16.55 6.70
CA GLU A 130 -7.41 -17.94 6.70
C GLU A 130 -6.64 -18.31 7.97
N LEU A 131 -5.72 -17.45 8.43
CA LEU A 131 -4.97 -17.66 9.67
C LEU A 131 -5.87 -17.62 10.91
N VAL A 132 -6.90 -16.77 10.91
CA VAL A 132 -7.93 -16.75 11.96
C VAL A 132 -8.76 -18.03 11.93
N HIS A 133 -9.19 -18.46 10.74
CA HIS A 133 -9.96 -19.69 10.58
C HIS A 133 -9.20 -20.94 11.04
N LYS A 134 -7.89 -21.02 10.75
CA LYS A 134 -6.99 -22.11 11.21
C LYS A 134 -6.68 -22.05 12.71
N GLY A 135 -7.12 -21.00 13.42
CA GLY A 135 -6.81 -20.80 14.84
C GLY A 135 -5.35 -20.42 15.11
N ILE A 136 -4.60 -20.03 14.08
CA ILE A 136 -3.19 -19.62 14.19
C ILE A 136 -3.13 -18.18 14.70
N TRP A 137 -3.91 -17.29 14.09
CA TRP A 137 -4.13 -15.93 14.60
C TRP A 137 -5.41 -15.92 15.42
N GLN A 138 -5.31 -15.51 16.68
CA GLN A 138 -6.45 -15.48 17.60
C GLN A 138 -6.63 -14.05 18.14
N PRO A 139 -7.23 -13.14 17.35
CA PRO A 139 -7.43 -11.76 17.76
C PRO A 139 -8.33 -11.66 19.00
N LEU A 140 -8.00 -10.72 19.88
CA LEU A 140 -8.80 -10.34 21.05
C LEU A 140 -9.14 -8.85 20.93
N GLY A 141 -10.39 -8.55 20.59
CA GLY A 141 -10.83 -7.18 20.34
C GLY A 141 -10.33 -6.66 19.00
N VAL A 142 -9.76 -5.45 18.99
CA VAL A 142 -9.23 -4.80 17.77
C VAL A 142 -7.70 -4.93 17.79
N ASN A 143 -7.15 -5.67 16.82
CA ASN A 143 -5.71 -5.86 16.67
C ASN A 143 -5.29 -5.61 15.23
N GLY A 144 -4.12 -4.98 15.05
CA GLY A 144 -3.44 -4.93 13.76
C GLY A 144 -2.65 -6.22 13.48
N PRO A 145 -2.19 -6.45 12.23
CA PRO A 145 -1.42 -7.62 11.85
C PRO A 145 -0.09 -7.77 12.62
N GLU A 146 0.52 -6.68 13.05
CA GLU A 146 1.78 -6.65 13.80
C GLU A 146 1.68 -7.24 15.23
N TRP A 147 0.48 -7.56 15.70
CA TRP A 147 0.27 -8.27 16.97
C TRP A 147 0.46 -9.78 16.87
N PHE A 148 0.55 -10.34 15.68
CA PHE A 148 0.61 -11.77 15.43
C PHE A 148 1.95 -12.21 14.85
N ASP A 149 2.23 -13.52 14.86
CA ASP A 149 3.41 -14.07 14.18
C ASP A 149 3.28 -13.86 12.66
N ALA A 150 4.29 -13.25 12.07
CA ALA A 150 4.34 -12.93 10.65
C ALA A 150 4.70 -14.13 9.77
N LYS A 151 5.37 -15.17 10.30
CA LYS A 151 5.83 -16.30 9.47
C LYS A 151 4.69 -17.03 8.75
N PRO A 152 3.58 -17.43 9.43
CA PRO A 152 2.48 -18.11 8.75
C PRO A 152 1.83 -17.25 7.65
N PHE A 153 1.82 -15.93 7.83
CA PHE A 153 1.32 -15.00 6.81
C PHE A 153 2.21 -15.00 5.57
N LEU A 154 3.53 -14.93 5.77
CA LEU A 154 4.50 -14.90 4.68
C LEU A 154 4.58 -16.24 3.93
N GLU A 155 4.41 -17.36 4.64
CA GLU A 155 4.30 -18.69 4.03
C GLU A 155 3.07 -18.82 3.14
N LEU A 156 1.89 -18.38 3.62
CA LEU A 156 0.68 -18.36 2.79
C LEU A 156 0.80 -17.43 1.59
N LEU A 157 1.46 -16.29 1.73
CA LEU A 157 1.68 -15.37 0.62
C LEU A 157 2.41 -16.06 -0.56
N GLU A 158 3.32 -16.98 -0.27
CA GLU A 158 3.99 -17.82 -1.28
C GLU A 158 3.06 -18.86 -1.89
N GLU A 159 2.17 -19.48 -1.10
CA GLU A 159 1.15 -20.42 -1.59
C GLU A 159 0.17 -19.76 -2.58
N TYR A 160 -0.13 -18.47 -2.41
CA TYR A 160 -0.96 -17.69 -3.33
C TYR A 160 -0.23 -17.20 -4.60
N GLY A 161 1.01 -17.64 -4.81
CA GLY A 161 1.73 -17.48 -6.07
C GLY A 161 2.53 -16.18 -6.21
N THR A 162 2.73 -15.41 -5.12
CA THR A 162 3.67 -14.29 -5.11
C THR A 162 4.86 -14.57 -4.20
N SER A 163 5.87 -13.72 -4.22
CA SER A 163 7.05 -13.86 -3.36
C SER A 163 7.33 -12.57 -2.62
N TRP A 164 7.95 -12.67 -1.46
CA TRP A 164 8.51 -11.54 -0.75
C TRP A 164 10.03 -11.69 -0.68
N SER A 165 10.73 -10.60 -0.38
CA SER A 165 12.18 -10.58 -0.37
C SER A 165 12.71 -9.62 0.68
N ILE A 166 13.88 -9.94 1.21
CA ILE A 166 14.65 -9.05 2.09
C ILE A 166 15.91 -8.62 1.33
N ARG A 167 16.18 -7.32 1.34
CA ARG A 167 17.43 -6.74 0.84
C ARG A 167 18.14 -6.02 1.98
N ASP A 168 19.44 -6.24 2.11
CA ASP A 168 20.27 -5.45 3.02
C ASP A 168 20.38 -3.99 2.58
N GLU A 169 20.33 -3.08 3.53
CA GLU A 169 20.40 -1.64 3.32
C GLU A 169 21.56 -1.03 4.11
N ASP A 170 21.93 0.21 3.74
CA ASP A 170 22.99 0.94 4.44
C ASP A 170 22.60 1.25 5.89
N ALA A 171 23.38 0.68 6.81
CA ALA A 171 23.28 0.80 8.26
C ALA A 171 24.28 1.81 8.87
N SER A 172 25.13 2.46 8.06
CA SER A 172 26.23 3.33 8.53
C SER A 172 25.81 4.49 9.43
N LYS A 173 24.55 4.95 9.31
CA LYS A 173 23.98 6.06 10.08
C LYS A 173 23.23 5.65 11.35
N ILE A 174 23.22 4.35 11.68
CA ILE A 174 22.57 3.85 12.89
C ILE A 174 23.60 3.82 14.01
N VAL A 175 23.31 4.55 15.08
CA VAL A 175 24.12 4.62 16.29
C VAL A 175 23.45 3.77 17.37
N LYS A 176 24.27 3.06 18.18
CA LYS A 176 23.80 2.29 19.34
C LYS A 176 23.25 3.22 20.42
#